data_AF-A0A1Q7JUN3-F1
#
_entry.id   AF-A0A1Q7JUN3-F1
#
_cell.length_a   1.000
_cell.length_b   1.000
_cell.length_c   1.000
_cell.angle_alpha   90.00
_cell.angle_beta   90.00
_cell.angle_gamma   90.00
#
_symmetry.space_group_name_H-M   'P 1'
#
loop_
_entity.id
_entity.type
_entity.pdbx_description
1 polymer ?
#
loop_
_entity_poly.entity_id
_entity_poly.type
_entity_poly.pdbx_seq_one_letter_code
_entity_poly.pdbx_strand_id
1 'polypeptide(L)'
;MLTDRLPRVRLGHLPTPLHEMPRLSKALGGPRLLVKRDDQTGLAGGGNKTRKLEFSVAEALRRGADTLVTLGAVQSNHARQTAAAAAACGLRCVIVLRGHAPPVATGNLLLDHLLGARIVFSGERAHEQVAEDVMAAETAEGHRPYLIPVGASDEVGAAGFVSALEELKGQLDELRLRVDRLVFASSSFGTQAGLCVGAKALGFQAELAGIAIDSTREELQAAVAGIAARLGARIGLETSVTPAEIVGYDAYLGGGYAVLGEPEREAIQLAARQEGILLDPVYTGRAMAGLIDLVRRGEFGADETIVFWHTGGTPALFAYSEELLASR
;
A
#
# COMPACT_ATOMS: atom_id res chain seq x y z
N MET A 1 11.66 13.89 13.98
CA MET A 1 10.99 12.70 13.42
C MET A 1 12.01 11.59 13.23
N LEU A 2 11.62 10.34 13.45
CA LEU A 2 12.43 9.11 13.37
C LEU A 2 13.11 8.95 12.01
N THR A 3 12.56 9.59 10.97
CA THR A 3 13.02 9.49 9.58
C THR A 3 13.74 10.75 9.06
N ASP A 4 13.99 11.77 9.89
CA ASP A 4 14.55 13.06 9.45
C ASP A 4 15.95 12.95 8.83
N ARG A 5 16.73 11.94 9.23
CA ARG A 5 18.10 11.72 8.74
C ARG A 5 18.14 10.93 7.43
N LEU A 6 17.01 10.39 6.97
CA LEU A 6 16.96 9.61 5.74
C LEU A 6 16.74 10.53 4.53
N PRO A 7 17.40 10.25 3.39
CA PRO A 7 17.11 10.94 2.14
C PRO A 7 15.62 10.83 1.78
N ARG A 8 15.01 11.96 1.40
CA ARG A 8 13.59 12.03 1.06
C ARG A 8 13.33 13.07 -0.03
N VAL A 9 12.61 12.69 -1.06
CA VAL A 9 12.00 13.62 -2.03
C VAL A 9 10.55 13.90 -1.64
N ARG A 10 9.96 15.01 -2.11
CA ARG A 10 8.55 15.35 -1.86
C ARG A 10 7.72 15.00 -3.08
N LEU A 11 6.91 13.95 -2.97
CA LEU A 11 6.06 13.45 -4.06
C LEU A 11 4.57 13.50 -3.69
N GLY A 12 4.26 13.45 -2.39
CA GLY A 12 2.88 13.40 -1.91
C GLY A 12 2.33 14.73 -1.41
N HIS A 13 1.01 14.89 -1.49
CA HIS A 13 0.28 15.91 -0.74
C HIS A 13 0.07 15.42 0.69
N LEU A 14 0.97 15.84 1.58
CA LEU A 14 0.99 15.45 3.00
C LEU A 14 0.83 16.69 3.91
N PRO A 15 0.21 16.58 5.09
CA PRO A 15 -0.38 15.36 5.66
C PRO A 15 -1.69 14.96 4.96
N THR A 16 -1.98 13.65 4.88
CA THR A 16 -3.26 13.19 4.32
C THR A 16 -4.41 13.37 5.33
N PRO A 17 -5.65 13.61 4.90
CA PRO A 17 -6.76 13.79 5.84
C PRO A 17 -7.02 12.56 6.73
N LEU A 18 -7.46 12.85 7.96
CA LEU A 18 -8.09 11.90 8.88
C LEU A 18 -9.50 12.42 9.19
N HIS A 19 -10.54 11.65 8.89
CA HIS A 19 -11.91 12.03 9.21
C HIS A 19 -12.78 10.84 9.61
N GLU A 20 -13.93 11.13 10.21
CA GLU A 20 -14.91 10.12 10.62
C GLU A 20 -15.64 9.49 9.44
N MET A 21 -16.13 8.26 9.65
CA MET A 21 -17.08 7.54 8.81
C MET A 21 -18.38 7.25 9.60
N PRO A 22 -19.14 8.28 9.99
CA PRO A 22 -20.24 8.14 10.93
C PRO A 22 -21.44 7.36 10.36
N ARG A 23 -21.63 7.39 9.03
CA ARG A 23 -22.75 6.69 8.38
C ARG A 23 -22.45 5.20 8.25
N LEU A 24 -21.21 4.82 7.98
CA LEU A 24 -20.77 3.44 7.97
C LEU A 24 -20.80 2.86 9.39
N SER A 25 -20.28 3.58 10.40
CA SER A 25 -20.42 3.19 11.81
C SER A 25 -21.87 2.90 12.17
N LYS A 26 -22.78 3.82 11.83
CA LYS A 26 -24.22 3.67 12.09
C LYS A 26 -24.83 2.48 11.33
N ALA A 27 -24.46 2.29 10.07
CA ALA A 27 -24.96 1.19 9.24
C ALA A 27 -24.54 -0.19 9.77
N LEU A 28 -23.36 -0.28 10.39
CA LEU A 28 -22.87 -1.51 11.00
C LEU A 28 -23.36 -1.72 12.44
N GLY A 29 -23.89 -0.68 13.10
CA GLY A 29 -24.27 -0.73 14.51
C GLY A 29 -23.07 -1.01 15.43
N GLY A 30 -21.88 -0.58 15.01
CA GLY A 30 -20.59 -0.98 15.60
C GLY A 30 -19.74 0.20 16.08
N PRO A 31 -18.41 0.01 16.19
CA PRO A 31 -17.49 1.00 16.74
C PRO A 31 -17.48 2.32 15.97
N ARG A 32 -16.87 3.34 16.58
CA ARG A 32 -16.57 4.60 15.90
C ARG A 32 -15.49 4.35 14.85
N LEU A 33 -15.80 4.67 13.59
CA LEU A 33 -14.90 4.49 12.47
C LEU A 33 -14.34 5.84 12.02
N LEU A 34 -13.03 5.87 11.79
CA LEU A 34 -12.30 6.93 11.10
C LEU A 34 -11.61 6.33 9.87
N VAL A 35 -11.20 7.20 8.95
CA VAL A 35 -10.40 6.82 7.79
C VAL A 35 -9.22 7.76 7.61
N LYS A 36 -8.05 7.15 7.40
CA LYS A 36 -6.80 7.83 7.04
C LYS A 36 -6.62 7.75 5.52
N ARG A 37 -6.64 8.91 4.84
CA ARG A 37 -6.85 9.04 3.38
C ARG A 37 -5.58 9.02 2.55
N ASP A 38 -4.82 7.93 2.62
CA ASP A 38 -3.63 7.76 1.76
C ASP A 38 -3.96 7.53 0.28
N ASP A 39 -5.22 7.28 -0.07
CA ASP A 39 -5.72 7.44 -1.44
C ASP A 39 -5.53 8.87 -1.98
N GLN A 40 -5.44 9.87 -1.10
CA GLN A 40 -5.33 11.28 -1.46
C GLN A 40 -3.88 11.82 -1.46
N THR A 41 -2.87 10.95 -1.50
CA THR A 41 -1.47 11.41 -1.61
C THR A 41 -1.14 12.11 -2.94
N GLY A 42 -2.02 12.05 -3.95
CA GLY A 42 -1.97 12.88 -5.15
C GLY A 42 -1.15 12.32 -6.32
N LEU A 43 -0.06 11.58 -6.08
CA LEU A 43 0.85 11.11 -7.13
C LEU A 43 0.16 10.18 -8.14
N ALA A 44 -0.21 10.72 -9.31
CA ALA A 44 -0.95 10.04 -10.38
C ALA A 44 -2.20 9.28 -9.91
N GLY A 45 -3.01 9.87 -9.03
CA GLY A 45 -4.17 9.20 -8.41
C GLY A 45 -3.88 8.58 -7.05
N GLY A 46 -2.71 8.88 -6.46
CA GLY A 46 -2.40 8.65 -5.05
C GLY A 46 -2.28 7.17 -4.63
N GLY A 47 -2.28 6.96 -3.32
CA GLY A 47 -2.08 5.69 -2.65
C GLY A 47 -0.89 5.67 -1.69
N ASN A 48 -0.75 4.54 -1.00
CA ASN A 48 0.30 4.35 0.00
C ASN A 48 1.73 4.32 -0.56
N LYS A 49 1.91 3.96 -1.85
CA LYS A 49 3.26 3.80 -2.41
C LYS A 49 3.96 5.13 -2.57
N THR A 50 3.23 6.24 -2.76
CA THR A 50 3.79 7.60 -2.73
C THR A 50 4.69 7.81 -1.52
N ARG A 51 4.23 7.46 -0.31
CA ARG A 51 5.02 7.61 0.93
C ARG A 51 6.32 6.82 0.92
N LYS A 52 6.29 5.61 0.37
CA LYS A 52 7.47 4.73 0.29
C LYS A 52 8.45 5.22 -0.78
N LEU A 53 7.92 5.62 -1.93
CA LEU A 53 8.68 6.12 -3.07
C LEU A 53 9.42 7.42 -2.75
N GLU A 54 8.90 8.25 -1.84
CA GLU A 54 9.65 9.42 -1.35
C GLU A 54 11.05 9.06 -0.81
N PHE A 55 11.23 7.87 -0.24
CA PHE A 55 12.51 7.38 0.24
C PHE A 55 13.26 6.55 -0.81
N SER A 56 12.57 5.64 -1.51
CA SER A 56 13.20 4.80 -2.54
C SER A 56 13.78 5.62 -3.70
N VAL A 57 13.07 6.65 -4.15
CA VAL A 57 13.53 7.54 -5.24
C VAL A 57 14.67 8.44 -4.76
N ALA A 58 14.60 8.93 -3.52
CA ALA A 58 15.69 9.69 -2.94
C ALA A 58 16.99 8.87 -2.85
N GLU A 59 16.88 7.59 -2.47
CA GLU A 59 18.00 6.65 -2.47
C GLU A 59 18.54 6.38 -3.89
N ALA A 60 17.65 6.22 -4.88
CA ALA A 60 18.04 6.06 -6.28
C ALA A 60 18.83 7.28 -6.79
N LEU A 61 18.31 8.50 -6.56
CA LEU A 61 18.96 9.76 -6.94
C LEU A 61 20.33 9.91 -6.24
N ARG A 62 20.40 9.58 -4.95
CA ARG A 62 21.67 9.61 -4.19
C ARG A 62 22.72 8.67 -4.76
N ARG A 63 22.31 7.54 -5.34
CA ARG A 63 23.18 6.59 -6.05
C ARG A 63 23.46 7.00 -7.51
N GLY A 64 22.95 8.15 -7.94
CA GLY A 64 23.14 8.67 -9.29
C GLY A 64 22.31 7.96 -10.36
N ALA A 65 21.26 7.22 -10.00
CA ALA A 65 20.43 6.52 -10.96
C ALA A 65 19.73 7.49 -11.92
N ASP A 66 19.59 7.09 -13.19
CA ASP A 66 18.85 7.82 -14.23
C ASP A 66 17.60 7.05 -14.72
N THR A 67 17.52 5.75 -14.40
CA THR A 67 16.40 4.87 -14.74
C THR A 67 15.88 4.15 -13.48
N LEU A 68 14.58 4.17 -13.24
CA LEU A 68 13.93 3.31 -12.26
C LEU A 68 13.40 2.05 -12.94
N VAL A 69 13.72 0.89 -12.38
CA VAL A 69 13.16 -0.40 -12.80
C VAL A 69 12.29 -0.93 -11.67
N THR A 70 11.10 -1.42 -11.97
CA THR A 70 10.18 -1.96 -10.96
C THR A 70 9.37 -3.13 -11.50
N LEU A 71 8.72 -3.87 -10.61
CA LEU A 71 7.89 -5.01 -10.98
C LEU A 71 6.45 -4.88 -10.49
N GLY A 72 5.52 -5.58 -11.14
CA GLY A 72 4.13 -5.68 -10.69
C GLY A 72 3.25 -6.62 -11.52
N ALA A 73 1.99 -6.69 -11.13
CA ALA A 73 0.91 -7.21 -11.98
C ALA A 73 0.38 -6.08 -12.90
N VAL A 74 -0.41 -6.45 -13.92
CA VAL A 74 -0.96 -5.51 -14.93
C VAL A 74 -1.66 -4.29 -14.30
N GLN A 75 -2.42 -4.48 -13.22
CA GLN A 75 -3.10 -3.40 -12.51
C GLN A 75 -2.34 -2.93 -11.25
N SER A 76 -1.02 -3.06 -11.22
CA SER A 76 -0.20 -2.71 -10.06
C SER A 76 -0.25 -1.21 -9.75
N ASN A 77 -0.85 -0.87 -8.61
CA ASN A 77 -0.80 0.48 -8.05
C ASN A 77 0.63 0.96 -7.78
N HIS A 78 1.53 0.02 -7.51
CA HIS A 78 2.95 0.32 -7.28
C HIS A 78 3.67 0.70 -8.57
N ALA A 79 3.45 -0.06 -9.65
CA ALA A 79 4.03 0.24 -10.97
C ALA A 79 3.67 1.67 -11.40
N ARG A 80 2.39 2.03 -11.32
CA ARG A 80 1.87 3.36 -11.63
C ARG A 80 2.47 4.47 -10.79
N GLN A 81 2.57 4.28 -9.48
CA GLN A 81 3.18 5.30 -8.62
C GLN A 81 4.69 5.41 -8.84
N THR A 82 5.39 4.31 -9.17
CA THR A 82 6.82 4.35 -9.52
C THR A 82 7.04 5.10 -10.84
N ALA A 83 6.22 4.84 -11.87
CA ALA A 83 6.26 5.59 -13.13
C ALA A 83 6.02 7.08 -12.91
N ALA A 84 5.04 7.42 -12.09
CA ALA A 84 4.74 8.81 -11.75
C ALA A 84 5.87 9.49 -11.00
N ALA A 85 6.48 8.79 -10.04
CA ALA A 85 7.64 9.29 -9.32
C ALA A 85 8.85 9.49 -10.23
N ALA A 86 9.09 8.56 -11.16
CA ALA A 86 10.16 8.67 -12.15
C ALA A 86 9.95 9.93 -13.01
N ALA A 87 8.76 10.09 -13.59
CA ALA A 87 8.42 11.24 -14.42
C ALA A 87 8.57 12.56 -13.65
N ALA A 88 8.08 12.63 -12.42
CA ALA A 88 8.18 13.83 -11.56
C ALA A 88 9.63 14.20 -11.21
N CYS A 89 10.54 13.22 -11.17
CA CYS A 89 11.96 13.43 -10.89
C CYS A 89 12.84 13.48 -12.16
N GLY A 90 12.25 13.44 -13.36
CA GLY A 90 12.99 13.44 -14.62
C GLY A 90 13.81 12.17 -14.87
N LEU A 91 13.41 11.04 -14.26
CA LEU A 91 14.03 9.73 -14.43
C LEU A 91 13.28 8.93 -15.51
N ARG A 92 14.01 8.06 -16.22
CA ARG A 92 13.39 7.02 -17.05
C ARG A 92 12.70 5.99 -16.15
N CYS A 93 11.71 5.28 -16.69
CA CYS A 93 11.05 4.20 -15.98
C CYS A 93 10.86 2.97 -16.88
N VAL A 94 11.24 1.80 -16.38
CA VAL A 94 10.91 0.51 -16.96
C VAL A 94 10.11 -0.30 -15.96
N ILE A 95 8.95 -0.80 -16.39
CA ILE A 95 8.06 -1.62 -15.56
C ILE A 95 8.03 -3.02 -16.14
N VAL A 96 8.37 -4.01 -15.31
CA VAL A 96 8.26 -5.42 -15.66
C VAL A 96 6.96 -6.00 -15.09
N LEU A 97 5.99 -6.25 -15.96
CA LEU A 97 4.68 -6.76 -15.63
C LEU A 97 4.60 -8.27 -15.84
N ARG A 98 4.00 -8.97 -14.87
CA ARG A 98 3.78 -10.42 -14.98
C ARG A 98 2.78 -10.76 -16.09
N GLY A 99 3.05 -11.83 -16.83
CA GLY A 99 2.14 -12.38 -17.83
C GLY A 99 2.23 -11.65 -19.17
N HIS A 100 1.12 -11.60 -19.90
CA HIS A 100 1.04 -11.04 -21.24
C HIS A 100 0.29 -9.70 -21.28
N ALA A 101 0.52 -8.92 -22.34
CA ALA A 101 -0.20 -7.69 -22.56
C ALA A 101 -1.72 -7.96 -22.72
N PRO A 102 -2.60 -7.25 -21.98
CA PRO A 102 -4.02 -7.34 -22.24
C PRO A 102 -4.36 -6.68 -23.59
N PRO A 103 -5.48 -7.05 -24.23
CA PRO A 103 -5.91 -6.43 -25.49
C PRO A 103 -6.25 -4.94 -25.33
N VAL A 104 -6.64 -4.51 -24.13
CA VAL A 104 -7.01 -3.13 -23.82
C VAL A 104 -6.24 -2.66 -22.58
N ALA A 105 -5.53 -1.54 -22.71
CA ALA A 105 -4.94 -0.85 -21.57
C ALA A 105 -6.00 0.01 -20.87
N THR A 106 -6.35 -0.36 -19.64
CA THR A 106 -7.26 0.38 -18.75
C THR A 106 -6.63 0.53 -17.36
N GLY A 107 -7.23 1.34 -16.50
CA GLY A 107 -6.81 1.52 -15.11
C GLY A 107 -5.34 1.91 -14.99
N ASN A 108 -4.59 1.20 -14.14
CA ASN A 108 -3.17 1.51 -13.91
C ASN A 108 -2.30 1.33 -15.16
N LEU A 109 -2.53 0.30 -16.01
CA LEU A 109 -1.71 0.10 -17.21
C LEU A 109 -1.82 1.27 -18.20
N LEU A 110 -3.03 1.83 -18.38
CA LEU A 110 -3.21 3.03 -19.19
C LEU A 110 -2.38 4.20 -18.63
N LEU A 111 -2.43 4.40 -17.31
CA LEU A 111 -1.68 5.45 -16.65
C LEU A 111 -0.16 5.24 -16.78
N ASP A 112 0.32 4.00 -16.68
CA ASP A 112 1.74 3.67 -16.88
C ASP A 112 2.26 4.16 -18.24
N HIS A 113 1.48 3.93 -19.32
CA HIS A 113 1.81 4.41 -20.65
C HIS A 113 1.79 5.95 -20.75
N LEU A 114 0.78 6.61 -20.16
CA LEU A 114 0.68 8.07 -20.17
C LEU A 114 1.81 8.75 -19.39
N LEU A 115 2.33 8.08 -18.36
CA LEU A 115 3.47 8.54 -17.56
C LEU A 115 4.82 8.30 -18.26
N GLY A 116 4.82 7.71 -19.46
CA GLY A 116 6.02 7.51 -20.27
C GLY A 116 6.87 6.32 -19.86
N ALA A 117 6.33 5.37 -19.09
CA ALA A 117 7.06 4.17 -18.72
C ALA A 117 7.20 3.20 -19.89
N ARG A 118 8.36 2.55 -20.01
CA ARG A 118 8.58 1.41 -20.89
C ARG A 118 8.04 0.15 -20.22
N ILE A 119 7.07 -0.51 -20.85
CA ILE A 119 6.43 -1.71 -20.29
C ILE A 119 7.06 -2.96 -20.90
N VAL A 120 7.47 -3.90 -20.05
CA VAL A 120 7.99 -5.21 -20.43
C VAL A 120 7.10 -6.28 -19.79
N PHE A 121 6.46 -7.09 -20.62
CA PHE A 121 5.67 -8.23 -20.16
C PHE A 121 6.56 -9.46 -20.02
N SER A 122 6.50 -10.16 -18.88
CA SER A 122 7.37 -11.31 -18.61
C SER A 122 6.96 -12.57 -19.38
N GLY A 123 5.74 -12.60 -19.95
CA GLY A 123 5.15 -13.80 -20.52
C GLY A 123 5.08 -14.90 -19.46
N GLU A 124 5.58 -16.07 -19.82
CA GLU A 124 5.67 -17.25 -18.94
C GLU A 124 6.89 -17.26 -18.01
N ARG A 125 7.82 -16.30 -18.18
CA ARG A 125 9.00 -16.21 -17.31
C ARG A 125 8.67 -15.55 -15.98
N ALA A 126 9.44 -15.89 -14.96
CA ALA A 126 9.44 -15.14 -13.71
C ALA A 126 9.82 -13.68 -13.99
N HIS A 127 8.96 -12.74 -13.60
CA HIS A 127 9.19 -11.33 -13.84
C HIS A 127 10.45 -10.79 -13.13
N GLU A 128 10.91 -11.43 -12.05
CA GLU A 128 12.19 -11.13 -11.41
C GLU A 128 13.38 -11.39 -12.34
N GLN A 129 13.39 -12.53 -13.03
CA GLN A 129 14.44 -12.85 -14.02
C GLN A 129 14.42 -11.88 -15.19
N VAL A 130 13.23 -11.48 -15.63
CA VAL A 130 13.08 -10.47 -16.70
C VAL A 130 13.55 -9.10 -16.22
N ALA A 131 13.33 -8.75 -14.95
CA ALA A 131 13.86 -7.52 -14.37
C ALA A 131 15.39 -7.53 -14.29
N GLU A 132 16.02 -8.66 -13.96
CA GLU A 132 17.48 -8.83 -14.03
C GLU A 132 18.00 -8.58 -15.45
N ASP A 133 17.37 -9.17 -16.46
CA ASP A 133 17.73 -8.94 -17.87
C ASP A 133 17.58 -7.46 -18.26
N VAL A 134 16.49 -6.80 -17.83
CA VAL A 134 16.25 -5.37 -18.06
C VAL A 134 17.32 -4.50 -17.40
N MET A 135 17.70 -4.80 -16.16
CA MET A 135 18.76 -4.09 -15.43
C MET A 135 20.10 -4.23 -16.17
N ALA A 136 20.43 -5.43 -16.65
CA ALA A 136 21.64 -5.67 -17.43
C ALA A 136 21.62 -4.91 -18.77
N ALA A 137 20.49 -4.92 -19.47
CA ALA A 137 20.32 -4.23 -20.75
C ALA A 137 20.46 -2.70 -20.61
N GLU A 138 19.76 -2.08 -19.65
CA GLU A 138 19.89 -0.63 -19.41
C GLU A 138 21.34 -0.26 -19.05
N THR A 139 22.03 -1.09 -18.26
CA THR A 139 23.46 -0.88 -17.93
C THR A 139 24.34 -0.96 -19.16
N ALA A 140 24.11 -1.93 -20.06
CA ALA A 140 24.86 -2.08 -21.30
C ALA A 140 24.65 -0.90 -22.27
N GLU A 141 23.48 -0.25 -22.21
CA GLU A 141 23.16 0.98 -22.96
C GLU A 141 23.74 2.25 -22.32
N GLY A 142 24.45 2.13 -21.19
CA GLY A 142 25.10 3.25 -20.50
C GLY A 142 24.21 3.96 -19.48
N HIS A 143 23.03 3.43 -19.19
CA HIS A 143 22.18 3.90 -18.10
C HIS A 143 22.63 3.37 -16.74
N ARG A 144 22.13 3.96 -15.67
CA ARG A 144 22.35 3.57 -14.28
C ARG A 144 21.00 3.21 -13.66
N PRO A 145 20.50 1.99 -13.92
CA PRO A 145 19.19 1.58 -13.44
C PRO A 145 19.20 1.30 -11.93
N TYR A 146 18.11 1.65 -11.25
CA TYR A 146 17.86 1.33 -9.84
C TYR A 146 16.58 0.50 -9.72
N LEU A 147 16.71 -0.70 -9.16
CA LEU A 147 15.59 -1.61 -8.93
C LEU A 147 14.83 -1.21 -7.68
N ILE A 148 13.54 -0.91 -7.82
CA ILE A 148 12.59 -0.79 -6.71
C ILE A 148 11.80 -2.10 -6.62
N PRO A 149 11.88 -2.84 -5.50
CA PRO A 149 11.20 -4.12 -5.36
C PRO A 149 9.68 -3.92 -5.28
N VAL A 150 8.92 -5.00 -5.54
CA VAL A 150 7.46 -4.98 -5.52
C VAL A 150 6.92 -4.28 -4.27
N GLY A 151 6.11 -3.25 -4.51
CA GLY A 151 5.45 -2.47 -3.48
C GLY A 151 6.36 -1.51 -2.72
N ALA A 152 7.60 -1.29 -3.18
CA ALA A 152 8.68 -0.64 -2.46
C ALA A 152 8.82 -1.22 -1.04
N SER A 153 8.74 -2.54 -0.94
CA SER A 153 8.64 -3.25 0.34
C SER A 153 10.00 -3.80 0.78
N ASP A 154 10.93 -2.88 0.98
CA ASP A 154 12.22 -3.07 1.61
C ASP A 154 12.37 -2.09 2.78
N GLU A 155 13.52 -2.10 3.45
CA GLU A 155 13.84 -1.19 4.53
C GLU A 155 13.92 0.29 4.12
N VAL A 156 14.10 0.58 2.83
CA VAL A 156 14.15 1.97 2.33
C VAL A 156 12.74 2.51 2.20
N GLY A 157 11.88 1.81 1.47
CA GLY A 157 10.51 2.23 1.23
C GLY A 157 9.64 2.12 2.48
N ALA A 158 9.83 1.10 3.32
CA ALA A 158 9.06 0.94 4.55
C ALA A 158 9.24 2.09 5.55
N ALA A 159 10.36 2.84 5.48
CA ALA A 159 10.56 4.06 6.26
C ALA A 159 9.45 5.11 6.02
N GLY A 160 8.83 5.11 4.83
CA GLY A 160 7.69 5.95 4.52
C GLY A 160 6.51 5.76 5.48
N PHE A 161 6.31 4.54 6.00
CA PHE A 161 5.24 4.24 6.94
C PHE A 161 5.59 4.47 8.41
N VAL A 162 6.88 4.61 8.73
CA VAL A 162 7.29 5.19 10.03
C VAL A 162 6.89 6.67 10.06
N SER A 163 7.25 7.42 9.02
CA SER A 163 6.84 8.83 8.88
C SER A 163 5.32 9.00 8.82
N ALA A 164 4.62 8.06 8.17
CA ALA A 164 3.15 8.09 8.11
C ALA A 164 2.50 7.91 9.49
N LEU A 165 3.07 7.06 10.35
CA LEU A 165 2.53 6.88 11.70
C LEU A 165 2.85 8.09 12.60
N GLU A 166 4.02 8.71 12.45
CA GLU A 166 4.31 9.99 13.12
C GLU A 166 3.28 11.06 12.75
N GLU A 167 2.94 11.14 11.46
CA GLU A 167 1.90 12.03 10.95
C GLU A 167 0.53 11.72 11.58
N LEU A 168 0.10 10.44 11.56
CA LEU A 168 -1.17 10.04 12.16
C LEU A 168 -1.20 10.35 13.67
N LYS A 169 -0.11 10.05 14.39
CA LYS A 169 -0.02 10.31 15.83
C LYS A 169 -0.18 11.82 16.11
N GLY A 170 0.49 12.68 15.34
CA GLY A 170 0.35 14.13 15.46
C GLY A 170 -1.09 14.59 15.26
N GLN A 171 -1.77 14.08 14.21
CA GLN A 171 -3.19 14.38 13.96
C GLN A 171 -4.10 13.92 15.11
N LEU A 172 -3.83 12.74 15.70
CA LEU A 172 -4.60 12.23 16.83
C LEU A 172 -4.38 13.06 18.10
N ASP A 173 -3.15 13.46 18.37
CA ASP A 173 -2.81 14.31 19.51
C ASP A 173 -3.50 15.69 19.39
N GLU A 174 -3.50 16.30 18.20
CA GLU A 174 -4.18 17.56 17.91
C GLU A 174 -5.69 17.47 18.13
N LEU A 175 -6.31 16.38 17.69
CA LEU A 175 -7.74 16.11 17.87
C LEU A 175 -8.09 15.62 19.28
N ARG A 176 -7.08 15.32 20.12
CA ARG A 176 -7.23 14.67 21.44
C ARG A 176 -8.01 13.37 21.34
N LEU A 177 -7.75 12.60 20.28
CA LEU A 177 -8.42 11.33 20.00
C LEU A 177 -7.51 10.16 20.35
N ARG A 178 -8.05 9.22 21.11
CA ARG A 178 -7.47 7.89 21.26
C ARG A 178 -8.07 6.97 20.20
N VAL A 179 -7.24 6.08 19.67
CA VAL A 179 -7.66 5.03 18.75
C VAL A 179 -7.21 3.69 19.31
N ASP A 180 -8.04 2.68 19.15
CA ASP A 180 -7.81 1.34 19.67
C ASP A 180 -7.20 0.44 18.60
N ARG A 181 -7.57 0.64 17.33
CA ARG A 181 -7.04 -0.16 16.21
C ARG A 181 -6.81 0.65 14.94
N LEU A 182 -5.81 0.24 14.16
CA LEU A 182 -5.63 0.59 12.76
C LEU A 182 -5.89 -0.66 11.90
N VAL A 183 -6.80 -0.58 10.93
CA VAL A 183 -7.11 -1.69 10.01
C VAL A 183 -6.69 -1.31 8.59
N PHE A 184 -5.95 -2.20 7.92
CA PHE A 184 -5.42 -1.92 6.58
C PHE A 184 -5.10 -3.19 5.79
N ALA A 185 -5.01 -3.06 4.46
CA ALA A 185 -4.58 -4.15 3.58
C ALA A 185 -3.07 -4.45 3.73
N SER A 186 -2.70 -5.73 3.81
CA SER A 186 -1.33 -6.21 3.82
C SER A 186 -1.11 -7.26 2.71
N SER A 187 -0.21 -6.95 1.78
CA SER A 187 0.20 -7.83 0.67
C SER A 187 1.72 -7.87 0.64
N SER A 188 2.41 -7.03 -0.13
CA SER A 188 3.89 -6.92 -0.09
C SER A 188 4.51 -6.48 1.27
N PHE A 189 3.75 -6.36 2.36
CA PHE A 189 4.22 -6.21 3.76
C PHE A 189 4.90 -4.90 4.18
N GLY A 190 5.55 -4.14 3.28
CA GLY A 190 6.34 -2.95 3.69
C GLY A 190 5.53 -1.81 4.33
N THR A 191 4.21 -1.77 4.11
CA THR A 191 3.31 -0.83 4.80
C THR A 191 3.20 -1.19 6.27
N GLN A 192 2.83 -2.45 6.55
CA GLN A 192 2.68 -2.98 7.90
C GLN A 192 4.01 -2.95 8.65
N ALA A 193 5.11 -3.31 8.01
CA ALA A 193 6.44 -3.26 8.63
C ALA A 193 6.81 -1.85 9.11
N GLY A 194 6.59 -0.83 8.27
CA GLY A 194 6.82 0.56 8.67
C GLY A 194 5.91 1.02 9.81
N LEU A 195 4.63 0.64 9.78
CA LEU A 195 3.68 0.92 10.86
C LEU A 195 4.11 0.24 12.17
N CYS A 196 4.50 -1.03 12.16
CA CYS A 196 4.95 -1.75 13.34
C CYS A 196 6.22 -1.15 13.95
N VAL A 197 7.22 -0.80 13.12
CA VAL A 197 8.44 -0.13 13.58
C VAL A 197 8.11 1.24 14.17
N GLY A 198 7.28 2.04 13.48
CA GLY A 198 6.84 3.33 13.99
C GLY A 198 6.10 3.19 15.31
N ALA A 199 5.21 2.21 15.44
CA ALA A 199 4.39 2.04 16.64
C ALA A 199 5.25 1.71 17.84
N LYS A 200 6.22 0.81 17.66
CA LYS A 200 7.17 0.44 18.71
C LYS A 200 8.06 1.61 19.12
N ALA A 201 8.55 2.38 18.15
CA ALA A 201 9.42 3.53 18.40
C ALA A 201 8.70 4.71 19.07
N LEU A 202 7.41 4.90 18.78
CA LEU A 202 6.60 6.01 19.30
C LEU A 202 5.78 5.64 20.54
N GLY A 203 5.82 4.37 20.98
CA GLY A 203 4.93 3.86 22.03
C GLY A 203 3.45 3.96 21.64
N PHE A 204 3.13 3.82 20.36
CA PHE A 204 1.76 3.89 19.85
C PHE A 204 0.98 2.65 20.28
N GLN A 205 -0.10 2.84 21.02
CA GLN A 205 -0.79 1.76 21.75
C GLN A 205 -1.87 1.05 20.93
N ALA A 206 -2.28 1.58 19.77
CA ALA A 206 -3.34 0.98 18.98
C ALA A 206 -2.84 -0.30 18.30
N GLU A 207 -3.71 -1.30 18.24
CA GLU A 207 -3.42 -2.55 17.55
C GLU A 207 -3.35 -2.34 16.03
N LEU A 208 -2.35 -2.94 15.37
CA LEU A 208 -2.15 -2.83 13.92
C LEU A 208 -2.69 -4.07 13.21
N ALA A 209 -3.97 -4.05 12.86
CA ALA A 209 -4.69 -5.15 12.24
C ALA A 209 -4.49 -5.18 10.71
N GLY A 210 -3.53 -5.98 10.25
CA GLY A 210 -3.31 -6.23 8.83
C GLY A 210 -4.31 -7.27 8.29
N ILE A 211 -5.13 -6.89 7.30
CA ILE A 211 -5.94 -7.82 6.52
C ILE A 211 -5.08 -8.36 5.38
N ALA A 212 -4.78 -9.66 5.41
CA ALA A 212 -3.97 -10.31 4.39
C ALA A 212 -4.72 -10.39 3.07
N ILE A 213 -4.01 -10.12 1.98
CA ILE A 213 -4.58 -10.10 0.63
C ILE A 213 -4.21 -11.37 -0.14
N ASP A 214 -2.99 -11.86 0.01
CA ASP A 214 -2.41 -12.91 -0.83
C ASP A 214 -1.44 -13.84 -0.08
N SER A 215 -1.48 -13.84 1.25
CA SER A 215 -0.59 -14.63 2.11
C SER A 215 -1.31 -15.20 3.33
N THR A 216 -0.82 -16.30 3.89
CA THR A 216 -1.28 -16.77 5.20
C THR A 216 -0.84 -15.80 6.30
N ARG A 217 -1.42 -15.95 7.50
CA ARG A 217 -1.00 -15.22 8.70
C ARG A 217 0.48 -15.43 8.99
N GLU A 218 0.96 -16.66 8.97
CA GLU A 218 2.35 -17.00 9.31
C GLU A 218 3.33 -16.38 8.31
N GLU A 219 3.02 -16.45 7.01
CA GLU A 219 3.81 -15.83 5.96
C GLU A 219 3.88 -14.30 6.14
N LEU A 220 2.72 -13.68 6.40
CA LEU A 220 2.63 -12.24 6.67
C LEU A 220 3.49 -11.86 7.88
N GLN A 221 3.33 -12.56 9.01
CA GLN A 221 4.06 -12.26 10.24
C GLN A 221 5.57 -12.38 10.04
N ALA A 222 6.03 -13.45 9.39
CA ALA A 222 7.44 -13.66 9.11
C ALA A 222 8.02 -12.59 8.17
N ALA A 223 7.32 -12.27 7.08
CA ALA A 223 7.78 -11.30 6.09
C ALA A 223 7.80 -9.87 6.65
N VAL A 224 6.75 -9.47 7.37
CA VAL A 224 6.68 -8.16 8.06
C VAL A 224 7.81 -8.03 9.08
N ALA A 225 8.05 -9.05 9.92
CA ALA A 225 9.13 -9.04 10.90
C ALA A 225 10.52 -8.90 10.24
N GLY A 226 10.74 -9.60 9.12
CA GLY A 226 11.98 -9.51 8.35
C GLY A 226 12.25 -8.10 7.80
N ILE A 227 11.24 -7.43 7.23
CA ILE A 227 11.37 -6.05 6.76
C ILE A 227 11.55 -5.10 7.95
N ALA A 228 10.79 -5.28 9.03
CA ALA A 228 10.86 -4.46 10.23
C ALA A 228 12.24 -4.50 10.89
N ALA A 229 12.90 -5.67 10.93
CA ALA A 229 14.25 -5.81 11.46
C ALA A 229 15.29 -5.01 10.63
N ARG A 230 15.24 -5.12 9.30
CA ARG A 230 16.15 -4.35 8.41
C ARG A 230 15.87 -2.85 8.49
N LEU A 231 14.59 -2.46 8.57
CA LEU A 231 14.19 -1.07 8.77
C LEU A 231 14.69 -0.51 10.10
N GLY A 232 14.48 -1.23 11.21
CA GLY A 232 14.97 -0.84 12.54
C GLY A 232 16.48 -0.61 12.54
N ALA A 233 17.25 -1.53 11.96
CA ALA A 233 18.70 -1.36 11.77
C ALA A 233 19.04 -0.11 10.94
N ARG A 234 18.30 0.16 9.86
CA ARG A 234 18.53 1.34 9.00
C ARG A 234 18.31 2.66 9.73
N ILE A 235 17.34 2.73 10.65
CA ILE A 235 17.03 3.96 11.41
C ILE A 235 17.65 4.00 12.80
N GLY A 236 18.48 3.01 13.16
CA GLY A 236 19.20 2.97 14.44
C GLY A 236 18.31 2.66 15.64
N LEU A 237 17.24 1.89 15.46
CA LEU A 237 16.42 1.40 16.57
C LEU A 237 16.94 0.04 17.04
N GLU A 238 17.21 -0.04 18.35
CA GLU A 238 17.62 -1.29 19.01
C GLU A 238 16.46 -2.28 19.20
N THR A 239 15.23 -1.81 19.04
CA THR A 239 14.03 -2.60 19.28
C THR A 239 13.63 -3.42 18.04
N SER A 240 13.42 -4.73 18.20
CA SER A 240 12.94 -5.62 17.14
C SER A 240 11.43 -5.83 17.22
N VAL A 241 10.75 -5.92 16.07
CA VAL A 241 9.36 -6.37 15.99
C VAL A 241 9.38 -7.88 15.71
N THR A 242 8.82 -8.67 16.61
CA THR A 242 8.76 -10.13 16.45
C THR A 242 7.52 -10.58 15.69
N PRO A 243 7.54 -11.76 15.01
CA PRO A 243 6.35 -12.31 14.34
C PRO A 243 5.10 -12.36 15.22
N ALA A 244 5.26 -12.69 16.52
CA ALA A 244 4.15 -12.81 17.47
C ALA A 244 3.49 -11.46 17.82
N GLU A 245 4.18 -10.34 17.62
CA GLU A 245 3.62 -8.99 17.84
C GLU A 245 2.81 -8.50 16.63
N ILE A 246 2.85 -9.20 15.51
CA ILE A 246 2.26 -8.76 14.25
C ILE A 246 0.86 -9.39 14.11
N VAL A 247 -0.16 -8.55 14.05
CA VAL A 247 -1.54 -9.00 13.86
C VAL A 247 -1.84 -9.14 12.36
N GLY A 248 -2.32 -10.31 11.97
CA GLY A 248 -2.68 -10.64 10.58
C GLY A 248 -3.97 -11.45 10.51
N TYR A 249 -4.92 -11.01 9.69
CA TYR A 249 -6.16 -11.71 9.41
C TYR A 249 -6.16 -12.24 7.98
N ASP A 250 -6.15 -13.56 7.81
CA ASP A 250 -6.06 -14.28 6.54
C ASP A 250 -7.33 -15.06 6.17
N ALA A 251 -8.42 -14.89 6.94
CA ALA A 251 -9.72 -15.49 6.63
C ALA A 251 -10.40 -14.89 5.38
N TYR A 252 -9.82 -13.84 4.79
CA TYR A 252 -10.42 -13.04 3.71
C TYR A 252 -9.75 -13.24 2.34
N LEU A 253 -8.93 -14.28 2.17
CA LEU A 253 -8.21 -14.53 0.90
C LEU A 253 -9.14 -14.86 -0.28
N GLY A 254 -10.36 -15.33 0.00
CA GLY A 254 -11.41 -15.55 -1.01
C GLY A 254 -10.95 -16.43 -2.17
N GLY A 255 -11.22 -15.99 -3.41
CA GLY A 255 -10.75 -16.65 -4.63
C GLY A 255 -9.27 -16.45 -4.95
N GLY A 256 -8.51 -15.82 -4.06
CA GLY A 256 -7.09 -15.49 -4.23
C GLY A 256 -6.85 -14.05 -4.67
N TYR A 257 -5.62 -13.79 -5.12
CA TYR A 257 -5.18 -12.47 -5.52
C TYR A 257 -5.94 -11.97 -6.76
N ALA A 258 -6.36 -10.70 -6.73
CA ALA A 258 -7.03 -10.02 -7.84
C ALA A 258 -8.40 -10.61 -8.26
N VAL A 259 -8.96 -11.52 -7.46
CA VAL A 259 -10.32 -12.07 -7.65
C VAL A 259 -11.31 -11.30 -6.77
N LEU A 260 -12.29 -10.65 -7.40
CA LEU A 260 -13.36 -9.91 -6.71
C LEU A 260 -14.46 -10.87 -6.25
N GLY A 261 -14.63 -11.01 -4.93
CA GLY A 261 -15.72 -11.77 -4.31
C GLY A 261 -16.91 -10.91 -3.89
N GLU A 262 -17.96 -11.57 -3.40
CA GLU A 262 -19.13 -10.89 -2.83
C GLU A 262 -18.83 -10.04 -1.59
N PRO A 263 -17.95 -10.46 -0.65
CA PRO A 263 -17.58 -9.61 0.49
C PRO A 263 -16.90 -8.31 0.06
N GLU A 264 -15.97 -8.36 -0.89
CA GLU A 264 -15.30 -7.18 -1.43
C GLU A 264 -16.30 -6.26 -2.14
N ARG A 265 -17.20 -6.82 -2.96
CA ARG A 265 -18.25 -6.07 -3.63
C ARG A 265 -19.16 -5.35 -2.64
N GLU A 266 -19.61 -6.05 -1.60
CA GLU A 266 -20.45 -5.46 -0.54
C GLU A 266 -19.71 -4.29 0.14
N ALA A 267 -18.46 -4.52 0.53
CA ALA A 267 -17.64 -3.52 1.20
C ALA A 267 -17.42 -2.25 0.36
N ILE A 268 -17.10 -2.42 -0.93
CA ILE A 268 -16.96 -1.31 -1.89
C ILE A 268 -18.28 -0.52 -1.99
N GLN A 269 -19.41 -1.21 -2.12
CA GLN A 269 -20.72 -0.56 -2.22
C GLN A 269 -21.12 0.15 -0.93
N LEU A 270 -20.85 -0.43 0.24
CA LEU A 270 -21.14 0.18 1.53
C LEU A 270 -20.31 1.44 1.75
N ALA A 271 -18.99 1.39 1.54
CA ALA A 271 -18.13 2.55 1.66
C ALA A 271 -18.55 3.66 0.68
N ALA A 272 -18.86 3.31 -0.57
CA ALA A 272 -19.29 4.27 -1.58
C ALA A 272 -20.63 4.93 -1.22
N ARG A 273 -21.64 4.15 -0.81
CA ARG A 273 -23.00 4.64 -0.55
C ARG A 273 -23.16 5.33 0.81
N GLN A 274 -22.36 4.93 1.80
CA GLN A 274 -22.43 5.53 3.14
C GLN A 274 -21.53 6.74 3.29
N GLU A 275 -20.33 6.73 2.68
CA GLU A 275 -19.32 7.75 2.94
C GLU A 275 -18.81 8.47 1.67
N GLY A 276 -19.26 8.07 0.48
CA GLY A 276 -18.71 8.60 -0.77
C GLY A 276 -17.24 8.20 -0.99
N ILE A 277 -16.80 7.08 -0.39
CA ILE A 277 -15.43 6.59 -0.47
C ILE A 277 -15.37 5.40 -1.43
N LEU A 278 -14.49 5.48 -2.43
CA LEU A 278 -14.27 4.43 -3.41
C LEU A 278 -13.08 3.56 -3.02
N LEU A 279 -13.33 2.27 -2.84
CA LEU A 279 -12.31 1.27 -2.53
C LEU A 279 -11.98 0.45 -3.78
N ASP A 280 -10.72 0.07 -3.93
CA ASP A 280 -10.29 -0.78 -5.04
C ASP A 280 -10.69 -2.26 -4.83
N PRO A 281 -10.90 -3.03 -5.91
CA PRO A 281 -11.42 -4.38 -5.84
C PRO A 281 -10.43 -5.44 -5.32
N VAL A 282 -9.13 -5.11 -5.23
CA VAL A 282 -8.08 -6.09 -4.88
C VAL A 282 -7.61 -5.92 -3.43
N TYR A 283 -7.38 -4.68 -2.98
CA TYR A 283 -6.75 -4.43 -1.69
C TYR A 283 -7.72 -3.85 -0.66
N THR A 284 -8.14 -2.60 -0.88
CA THR A 284 -8.91 -1.82 0.10
C THR A 284 -10.35 -2.30 0.22
N GLY A 285 -10.94 -2.85 -0.86
CA GLY A 285 -12.23 -3.54 -0.80
C GLY A 285 -12.17 -4.78 0.11
N ARG A 286 -11.13 -5.61 -0.02
CA ARG A 286 -10.90 -6.78 0.86
C ARG A 286 -10.60 -6.40 2.29
N ALA A 287 -9.76 -5.39 2.51
CA ALA A 287 -9.49 -4.90 3.85
C ALA A 287 -10.74 -4.33 4.54
N MET A 288 -11.59 -3.61 3.80
CA MET A 288 -12.87 -3.13 4.32
C MET A 288 -13.86 -4.28 4.54
N ALA A 289 -13.90 -5.29 3.67
CA ALA A 289 -14.71 -6.49 3.89
C ALA A 289 -14.31 -7.20 5.19
N GLY A 290 -13.01 -7.34 5.44
CA GLY A 290 -12.49 -7.86 6.70
C GLY A 290 -12.90 -7.01 7.90
N LEU A 291 -12.76 -5.69 7.82
CA LEU A 291 -13.23 -4.77 8.88
C LEU A 291 -14.72 -4.97 9.18
N ILE A 292 -15.56 -5.00 8.15
CA ILE A 292 -17.02 -5.14 8.27
C ILE A 292 -17.38 -6.47 8.92
N ASP A 293 -16.75 -7.57 8.49
CA ASP A 293 -16.98 -8.89 9.06
C ASP A 293 -16.55 -8.95 10.54
N LEU A 294 -15.37 -8.43 10.89
CA LEU A 294 -14.89 -8.37 12.28
C LEU A 294 -15.83 -7.56 13.18
N VAL A 295 -16.38 -6.44 12.69
CA VAL A 295 -17.42 -5.68 13.40
C VAL A 295 -18.69 -6.54 13.60
N ARG A 296 -19.18 -7.19 12.54
CA ARG A 296 -20.40 -8.03 12.60
C ARG A 296 -20.25 -9.23 13.53
N ARG A 297 -19.03 -9.77 13.64
CA ARG A 297 -18.69 -10.88 14.54
C ARG A 297 -18.47 -10.44 15.99
N GLY A 298 -18.48 -9.13 16.26
CA GLY A 298 -18.24 -8.58 17.60
C GLY A 298 -16.78 -8.74 18.07
N GLU A 299 -15.84 -8.91 17.14
CA GLU A 299 -14.40 -8.98 17.44
C GLU A 299 -13.86 -7.62 17.90
N PHE A 300 -14.52 -6.54 17.49
CA PHE A 300 -14.25 -5.18 17.93
C PHE A 300 -15.33 -4.71 18.92
N GLY A 301 -14.91 -4.18 20.06
CA GLY A 301 -15.82 -3.60 21.04
C GLY A 301 -16.64 -2.44 20.46
N ALA A 302 -17.90 -2.29 20.86
CA ALA A 302 -18.78 -1.23 20.36
C ALA A 302 -18.32 0.18 20.78
N ASP A 303 -17.51 0.28 21.83
CA ASP A 303 -16.89 1.50 22.34
C ASP A 303 -15.50 1.78 21.74
N GLU A 304 -14.96 0.86 20.94
CA GLU A 304 -13.67 1.07 20.28
C GLU A 304 -13.73 2.19 19.22
N THR A 305 -12.60 2.85 19.03
CA THR A 305 -12.36 3.76 17.92
C THR A 305 -11.34 3.16 16.95
N ILE A 306 -11.77 2.92 15.71
CA ILE A 306 -10.97 2.22 14.69
C ILE A 306 -10.68 3.17 13.53
N VAL A 307 -9.42 3.21 13.10
CA VAL A 307 -9.01 3.90 11.87
C VAL A 307 -8.83 2.88 10.76
N PHE A 308 -9.62 2.98 9.69
CA PHE A 308 -9.33 2.30 8.44
C PHE A 308 -8.27 3.10 7.65
N TRP A 309 -7.13 2.49 7.34
CA TRP A 309 -6.11 3.14 6.52
C TRP A 309 -6.39 2.88 5.04
N HIS A 310 -6.96 3.86 4.36
CA HIS A 310 -7.27 3.75 2.95
C HIS A 310 -6.00 3.93 2.12
N THR A 311 -5.44 2.82 1.63
CA THR A 311 -4.15 2.80 0.93
C THR A 311 -4.20 3.16 -0.56
N GLY A 312 -5.34 3.67 -1.05
CA GLY A 312 -5.59 4.01 -2.46
C GLY A 312 -6.06 2.82 -3.30
N GLY A 313 -5.76 2.89 -4.60
CA GLY A 313 -6.07 1.84 -5.57
C GLY A 313 -7.16 2.16 -6.57
N THR A 314 -7.78 3.35 -6.47
CA THR A 314 -8.95 3.77 -7.26
C THR A 314 -8.85 3.50 -8.77
N PRO A 315 -7.71 3.72 -9.48
CA PRO A 315 -7.64 3.42 -10.91
C PRO A 315 -7.96 1.98 -11.29
N ALA A 316 -7.74 1.02 -10.39
CA ALA A 316 -8.05 -0.38 -10.65
C ALA A 316 -9.56 -0.64 -10.80
N LEU A 317 -10.45 0.22 -10.26
CA LEU A 317 -11.91 0.09 -10.44
C LEU A 317 -12.31 0.01 -11.91
N PHE A 318 -11.66 0.80 -12.76
CA PHE A 318 -11.96 0.85 -14.20
C PHE A 318 -11.52 -0.40 -14.97
N ALA A 319 -10.71 -1.27 -14.35
CA ALA A 319 -10.34 -2.56 -14.90
C ALA A 319 -11.31 -3.68 -14.50
N TYR A 320 -12.23 -3.41 -13.58
CA TYR A 320 -13.21 -4.38 -13.03
C TYR A 320 -14.66 -3.91 -13.26
N SER A 321 -14.89 -3.06 -14.27
CA SER A 321 -16.18 -2.39 -14.44
C SER A 321 -17.34 -3.38 -14.65
N GLU A 322 -17.11 -4.43 -15.43
CA GLU A 322 -18.13 -5.46 -15.69
C GLU A 322 -18.39 -6.27 -14.43
N GLU A 323 -17.34 -6.73 -13.75
CA GLU A 323 -17.45 -7.52 -12.54
C GLU A 323 -18.15 -6.73 -11.45
N LEU A 324 -17.86 -5.44 -11.26
CA LEU A 324 -18.47 -4.58 -10.23
C LEU A 324 -19.95 -4.28 -10.49
N LEU A 325 -20.35 -4.19 -11.77
CA LEU A 325 -21.72 -3.87 -12.18
C LEU A 325 -22.57 -5.10 -12.51
N ALA A 326 -21.97 -6.29 -12.54
CA ALA A 326 -22.69 -7.55 -12.74
C ALA A 326 -23.86 -7.63 -11.74
N SER A 327 -25.07 -7.64 -12.29
CA SER A 327 -26.29 -7.88 -11.52
C SER A 327 -26.33 -9.37 -11.17
N ARG A 328 -26.75 -9.69 -9.94
CA ARG A 328 -27.10 -11.07 -9.59
C ARG A 328 -28.30 -11.54 -10.39
#